data_AF-A0A2D3RIY9-F1
#
_entry.id   AF-A0A2D3RIY9-F1
#
_cell.length_a   1.000
_cell.length_b   1.000
_cell.length_c   1.000
_cell.angle_alpha   90.00
_cell.angle_beta   90.00
_cell.angle_gamma   90.00
#
_symmetry.space_group_name_H-M   'P 1'
#
loop_
_entity.id
_entity.type
_entity.pdbx_description
1 polymer ?
#
loop_
_entity_poly.entity_id
_entity_poly.type
_entity_poly.pdbx_seq_one_letter_code
_entity_poly.pdbx_strand_id
1 'polypeptide(L)'
;MSAQHTDQILTAYRIGALNGKHPLYGDEGARFYPGRWNKWSSPIVYCSEHYSTQILEKLVLANAVMPPDLHFITIIIPKGICYEKFQTAAHPGWDGKSQRICQEFGDKWVRERRSAILFVPSIPARFETNILINLAHDASKAITYERAKPISWDDQLYRS
;
A
#
# COMPACT_ATOMS: atom_id res chain seq x y z
N MET A 1 -20.27 8.17 -6.00
CA MET A 1 -20.31 7.74 -4.59
C MET A 1 -19.52 8.77 -3.80
N SER A 2 -20.08 9.32 -2.73
CA SER A 2 -19.33 10.21 -1.83
C SER A 2 -18.26 9.42 -1.09
N ALA A 3 -17.07 9.98 -0.93
CA ALA A 3 -16.03 9.38 -0.11
C ALA A 3 -16.50 9.28 1.35
N GLN A 4 -16.24 8.15 1.98
CA GLN A 4 -16.49 7.94 3.41
C GLN A 4 -15.37 8.57 4.23
N HIS A 5 -15.54 8.75 5.53
CA HIS A 5 -14.50 9.32 6.40
C HIS A 5 -14.18 8.36 7.55
N THR A 6 -12.91 8.28 7.92
CA THR A 6 -12.48 7.46 9.07
C THR A 6 -13.10 7.98 10.36
N ASP A 7 -13.69 7.09 11.16
CA ASP A 7 -14.30 7.38 12.48
C ASP A 7 -13.34 7.10 13.64
N GLN A 8 -12.27 6.36 13.35
CA GLN A 8 -11.18 6.02 14.25
C GLN A 8 -9.81 6.31 13.63
N ILE A 9 -8.78 6.32 14.47
CA ILE A 9 -7.39 6.37 14.00
C ILE A 9 -7.07 4.99 13.44
N LEU A 10 -6.52 4.94 12.23
CA LEU A 10 -6.05 3.71 11.62
C LEU A 10 -4.53 3.69 11.62
N THR A 11 -3.99 2.48 11.66
CA THR A 11 -2.56 2.22 11.52
C THR A 11 -2.33 1.46 10.23
N ALA A 12 -1.29 1.83 9.49
CA ALA A 12 -0.84 1.11 8.31
C ALA A 12 0.67 0.87 8.40
N TYR A 13 1.16 -0.16 7.73
CA TYR A 13 2.56 -0.53 7.72
C TYR A 13 3.10 -0.50 6.31
N ARG A 14 4.32 -0.02 6.15
CA ARG A 14 5.04 -0.06 4.89
C ARG A 14 6.48 -0.49 5.12
N ILE A 15 6.98 -1.36 4.24
CA ILE A 15 8.34 -1.91 4.30
C ILE A 15 9.12 -1.47 3.06
N GLY A 16 10.41 -1.20 3.25
CA GLY A 16 11.34 -0.86 2.18
C GLY A 16 12.75 -0.64 2.71
N ALA A 17 13.70 -0.44 1.81
CA ALA A 17 15.07 -0.11 2.18
C ALA A 17 15.14 1.34 2.70
N LEU A 18 15.76 1.55 3.86
CA LEU A 18 15.89 2.88 4.46
C LEU A 18 16.75 3.80 3.60
N ASN A 19 17.86 3.26 3.07
CA ASN A 19 18.80 3.96 2.19
C ASN A 19 18.54 3.66 0.70
N GLY A 20 17.28 3.35 0.35
CA GLY A 20 16.88 3.09 -1.03
C GLY A 20 16.93 4.33 -1.91
N LYS A 21 16.76 4.15 -3.23
CA LYS A 21 16.73 5.25 -4.22
C LYS A 21 15.61 6.27 -3.98
N HIS A 22 14.54 5.85 -3.30
CA HIS A 22 13.38 6.69 -3.01
C HIS A 22 13.07 6.62 -1.50
N PRO A 23 12.51 7.70 -0.93
CA PRO A 23 12.09 7.72 0.47
C PRO A 23 11.13 6.58 0.81
N LEU A 24 11.25 6.05 2.02
CA LEU A 24 10.40 4.97 2.50
C LEU A 24 8.92 5.36 2.50
N TYR A 25 8.60 6.59 2.94
CA TYR A 25 7.29 7.21 2.73
C TYR A 25 7.35 8.12 1.50
N GLY A 26 6.78 7.66 0.40
CA GLY A 26 6.78 8.34 -0.89
C GLY A 26 6.22 7.45 -1.99
N ASP A 27 5.76 8.07 -3.07
CA ASP A 27 5.11 7.40 -4.20
C ASP A 27 6.00 7.34 -5.45
N GLU A 28 7.14 8.02 -5.47
CA GLU A 28 8.07 8.05 -6.60
C GLU A 28 8.48 6.66 -7.10
N GLY A 29 8.71 5.71 -6.19
CA GLY A 29 9.03 4.33 -6.57
C GLY A 29 7.92 3.68 -7.41
N ALA A 30 6.65 3.99 -7.12
CA ALA A 30 5.50 3.49 -7.86
C ALA A 30 5.36 4.13 -9.26
N ARG A 31 6.05 5.25 -9.52
CA ARG A 31 6.13 5.84 -10.86
C ARG A 31 7.01 5.00 -11.78
N PHE A 32 8.15 4.52 -11.27
CA PHE A 32 9.11 3.72 -12.04
C PHE A 32 8.76 2.24 -12.08
N TYR A 33 8.17 1.73 -11.00
CA TYR A 33 7.77 0.33 -10.86
C TYR A 33 6.30 0.25 -10.46
N PRO A 34 5.37 0.43 -11.42
CA PRO A 34 3.94 0.38 -11.13
C PRO A 34 3.54 -1.00 -10.60
N GLY A 35 2.74 -0.99 -9.53
CA GLY A 35 2.15 -2.17 -8.95
C GLY A 35 0.79 -2.50 -9.55
N ARG A 36 0.06 -3.39 -8.86
CA ARG A 36 -1.28 -3.85 -9.29
C ARG A 36 -2.30 -2.72 -9.38
N TRP A 37 -2.19 -1.71 -8.53
CA TRP A 37 -3.22 -0.68 -8.35
C TRP A 37 -2.83 0.69 -8.91
N ASN A 38 -1.77 0.80 -9.72
CA ASN A 38 -1.36 2.09 -10.24
C ASN A 38 -0.72 2.00 -11.62
N LYS A 39 -0.77 3.11 -12.35
CA LYS A 39 0.06 3.35 -13.54
C LYS A 39 1.22 4.27 -13.17
N TRP A 40 2.22 4.34 -14.05
CA TRP A 40 3.33 5.28 -13.92
C TRP A 40 2.85 6.74 -13.82
N SER A 41 1.74 7.09 -14.48
CA SER A 41 1.12 8.43 -14.49
C SER A 41 0.33 8.75 -13.21
N SER A 42 0.17 7.80 -12.30
CA SER A 42 -0.64 7.93 -11.09
C SER A 42 0.02 7.17 -9.95
N PRO A 43 1.19 7.61 -9.48
CA PRO A 43 1.92 6.95 -8.40
C PRO A 43 1.11 6.98 -7.09
N ILE A 44 1.28 5.93 -6.27
CA ILE A 44 0.60 5.77 -4.99
C ILE A 44 1.52 5.13 -3.95
N VAL A 45 1.23 5.37 -2.67
CA VAL A 45 1.91 4.69 -1.57
C VAL A 45 1.14 3.41 -1.24
N TYR A 46 1.80 2.26 -1.39
CA TYR A 46 1.29 0.97 -0.95
C TYR A 46 1.66 0.71 0.51
N CYS A 47 0.65 0.34 1.30
CA CYS A 47 0.75 -0.06 2.70
C CYS A 47 -0.18 -1.25 2.96
N SER A 48 -0.04 -1.89 4.13
CA SER A 48 -0.97 -2.91 4.62
C SER A 48 -1.52 -2.53 5.99
N GLU A 49 -2.73 -2.95 6.32
CA GLU A 49 -3.34 -2.71 7.65
C GLU A 49 -2.54 -3.41 8.76
N HIS A 50 -2.00 -4.59 8.47
CA HIS A 50 -1.18 -5.37 9.40
C HIS A 50 0.26 -5.49 8.94
N TYR A 51 1.18 -5.47 9.91
CA TYR A 51 2.62 -5.65 9.66
C TYR A 51 2.92 -7.00 8.99
N SER A 52 2.28 -8.08 9.45
CA SER A 52 2.40 -9.43 8.87
C SER A 52 2.01 -9.46 7.39
N THR A 53 0.91 -8.80 7.02
CA THR A 53 0.47 -8.66 5.63
C THR A 53 1.51 -7.93 4.79
N GLN A 54 2.10 -6.86 5.34
CA GLN A 54 3.15 -6.12 4.64
C GLN A 54 4.43 -6.95 4.42
N ILE A 55 4.74 -7.85 5.35
CA ILE A 55 5.83 -8.82 5.22
C ILE A 55 5.53 -9.82 4.10
N LEU A 56 4.31 -10.38 4.05
CA LEU A 56 3.89 -11.31 2.99
C LEU A 56 3.94 -10.68 1.60
N GLU A 57 3.47 -9.44 1.45
CA GLU A 57 3.56 -8.69 0.19
C GLU A 57 5.01 -8.54 -0.28
N LYS A 58 5.95 -8.29 0.66
CA LYS A 58 7.37 -8.18 0.31
C LYS A 58 8.00 -9.51 -0.02
N LEU A 59 7.65 -10.58 0.68
CA LEU A 59 8.13 -11.93 0.38
C LEU A 59 7.70 -12.35 -1.02
N VAL A 60 6.45 -12.12 -1.40
CA VAL A 60 5.98 -12.44 -2.76
C VAL A 60 6.71 -11.59 -3.81
N LEU A 61 6.86 -10.28 -3.58
CA LEU A 61 7.57 -9.40 -4.51
C LEU A 61 9.04 -9.77 -4.69
N ALA A 62 9.68 -10.24 -3.61
CA ALA A 62 11.08 -10.60 -3.60
C ALA A 62 11.34 -12.08 -3.96
N ASN A 63 10.33 -12.80 -4.47
CA ASN A 63 10.40 -14.24 -4.75
C ASN A 63 10.96 -15.05 -3.56
N ALA A 64 10.47 -14.76 -2.36
CA ALA A 64 10.86 -15.33 -1.07
C ALA A 64 12.31 -15.06 -0.61
N VAL A 65 13.07 -14.23 -1.33
CA VAL A 65 14.44 -13.84 -0.94
C VAL A 65 14.45 -12.37 -0.55
N MET A 66 14.36 -12.09 0.74
CA MET A 66 14.25 -10.72 1.22
C MET A 66 15.58 -9.97 1.08
N PRO A 67 15.55 -8.72 0.56
CA PRO A 67 16.72 -7.85 0.57
C PRO A 67 17.24 -7.61 2.00
N PRO A 68 18.56 -7.42 2.20
CA PRO A 68 19.09 -6.93 3.46
C PRO A 68 18.65 -5.46 3.70
N ASP A 69 18.80 -4.97 4.94
CA ASP A 69 18.56 -3.57 5.32
C ASP A 69 17.09 -3.08 5.17
N LEU A 70 16.13 -3.99 5.32
CA LEU A 70 14.73 -3.60 5.32
C LEU A 70 14.32 -2.96 6.63
N HIS A 71 13.58 -1.88 6.50
CA HIS A 71 12.95 -1.17 7.59
C HIS A 71 11.45 -1.10 7.35
N PHE A 72 10.70 -0.95 8.43
CA PHE A 72 9.29 -0.64 8.38
C PHE A 72 9.02 0.73 8.99
N ILE A 73 7.97 1.38 8.49
CA ILE A 73 7.34 2.53 9.13
C ILE A 73 5.92 2.17 9.54
N THR A 74 5.52 2.70 10.69
CA THR A 74 4.14 2.75 11.13
C THR A 74 3.56 4.08 10.63
N ILE A 75 2.49 4.01 9.83
CA ILE A 75 1.79 5.17 9.28
C ILE A 75 0.51 5.35 10.08
N ILE A 76 0.29 6.58 10.55
CA ILE A 76 -0.86 6.95 11.38
C ILE A 76 -1.83 7.78 10.54
N ILE A 77 -3.03 7.24 10.38
CA ILE A 77 -4.11 7.84 9.62
C ILE A 77 -5.13 8.35 10.63
N PRO A 78 -5.29 9.68 10.79
CA PRO A 78 -6.20 10.23 11.80
C PRO A 78 -7.67 9.97 11.44
N LYS A 79 -8.56 10.32 12.37
CA LYS A 79 -10.00 10.40 12.10
C LYS A 79 -10.29 11.49 11.07
N GLY A 80 -11.38 11.34 10.32
CA GLY A 80 -11.84 12.32 9.34
C GLY A 80 -11.08 12.28 8.01
N ILE A 81 -10.28 11.24 7.74
CA ILE A 81 -9.63 11.08 6.43
C ILE A 81 -10.61 10.43 5.45
N CYS A 82 -10.76 11.05 4.28
CA CYS A 82 -11.64 10.53 3.25
C CYS A 82 -11.07 9.24 2.63
N TYR A 83 -11.93 8.24 2.45
CA TYR A 83 -11.57 6.94 1.91
C TYR A 83 -12.61 6.34 0.98
N GLU A 84 -12.16 5.38 0.18
CA GLU A 84 -12.99 4.48 -0.60
C GLU A 84 -12.60 3.01 -0.34
N LYS A 85 -13.51 2.08 -0.63
CA LYS A 85 -13.26 0.64 -0.60
C LYS A 85 -13.47 0.05 -1.98
N PHE A 86 -12.47 -0.63 -2.52
CA PHE A 86 -12.61 -1.34 -3.78
C PHE A 86 -13.62 -2.49 -3.64
N GLN A 87 -14.66 -2.47 -4.48
CA GLN A 87 -15.73 -3.47 -4.45
C GLN A 87 -15.37 -4.64 -5.37
N THR A 88 -14.87 -5.73 -4.80
CA THR A 88 -14.43 -6.92 -5.56
C THR A 88 -15.56 -7.56 -6.37
N ALA A 89 -16.78 -7.62 -5.81
CA ALA A 89 -17.96 -8.17 -6.48
C ALA A 89 -18.35 -7.39 -7.76
N ALA A 90 -18.04 -6.09 -7.82
CA ALA A 90 -18.31 -5.27 -9.00
C ALA A 90 -17.21 -5.36 -10.08
N HIS A 91 -16.10 -6.04 -9.78
CA HIS A 91 -14.91 -6.10 -10.65
C HIS A 91 -14.38 -7.54 -10.76
N PRO A 92 -15.14 -8.46 -11.37
CA PRO A 92 -14.69 -9.85 -11.53
C PRO A 92 -13.36 -9.92 -12.30
N GLY A 93 -12.44 -10.78 -11.85
CA GLY A 93 -11.12 -10.97 -12.46
C GLY A 93 -10.01 -10.04 -11.95
N TRP A 94 -10.29 -9.18 -10.97
CA TRP A 94 -9.30 -8.28 -10.35
C TRP A 94 -8.08 -9.02 -9.75
N ASP A 95 -8.28 -10.25 -9.28
CA ASP A 95 -7.29 -11.11 -8.63
C ASP A 95 -6.54 -12.02 -9.62
N GLY A 96 -6.83 -11.89 -10.92
CA GLY A 96 -6.17 -12.66 -11.97
C GLY A 96 -4.72 -12.24 -12.24
N LYS A 97 -4.12 -12.91 -13.23
CA LYS A 97 -2.78 -12.59 -13.76
C LYS A 97 -2.74 -11.19 -14.36
N SER A 98 -3.80 -10.79 -15.07
CA SER A 98 -3.93 -9.44 -15.61
C SER A 98 -4.19 -8.44 -14.49
N GLN A 99 -3.40 -7.38 -14.44
CA GLN A 99 -3.56 -6.29 -13.47
C GLN A 99 -4.40 -5.12 -14.02
N ARG A 100 -4.90 -5.24 -15.26
CA ARG A 100 -5.53 -4.14 -16.00
C ARG A 100 -6.69 -3.50 -15.24
N ILE A 101 -7.61 -4.30 -14.70
CA ILE A 101 -8.78 -3.83 -13.94
C ILE A 101 -8.34 -2.97 -12.74
N CYS A 102 -7.39 -3.47 -11.96
CA CYS A 102 -6.88 -2.78 -10.78
C CYS A 102 -6.11 -1.51 -11.15
N GLN A 103 -5.29 -1.54 -12.19
CA GLN A 103 -4.53 -0.38 -12.65
C GLN A 103 -5.43 0.70 -13.24
N GLU A 104 -6.45 0.34 -14.02
CA GLU A 104 -7.43 1.30 -14.55
C GLU A 104 -8.28 1.91 -13.42
N PHE A 105 -8.70 1.12 -12.44
CA PHE A 105 -9.43 1.62 -11.28
C PHE A 105 -8.58 2.62 -10.47
N GLY A 106 -7.34 2.24 -10.15
CA GLY A 106 -6.43 3.07 -9.37
C GLY A 106 -6.00 4.34 -10.08
N ASP A 107 -5.70 4.27 -11.38
CA ASP A 107 -5.38 5.44 -12.20
C ASP A 107 -6.55 6.43 -12.23
N LYS A 108 -7.78 5.95 -12.42
CA LYS A 108 -8.98 6.80 -12.36
C LYS A 108 -9.16 7.42 -10.96
N TRP A 109 -9.03 6.61 -9.92
CA TRP A 109 -9.13 7.06 -8.52
C TRP A 109 -8.15 8.19 -8.18
N VAL A 110 -6.87 8.06 -8.58
CA VAL A 110 -5.85 9.08 -8.35
C VAL A 110 -6.12 10.34 -9.16
N ARG A 111 -6.39 10.19 -10.47
CA ARG A 111 -6.60 11.33 -11.38
C ARG A 111 -7.80 12.19 -10.97
N GLU A 112 -8.88 11.55 -10.54
CA GLU A 112 -10.10 12.23 -10.07
C GLU A 112 -9.98 12.70 -8.62
N ARG A 113 -8.88 12.38 -7.91
CA ARG A 113 -8.66 12.69 -6.49
C ARG A 113 -9.89 12.38 -5.63
N ARG A 114 -10.49 11.20 -5.82
CA ARG A 114 -11.79 10.89 -5.21
C ARG A 114 -11.73 10.73 -3.69
N SER A 115 -10.60 10.26 -3.18
CA SER A 115 -10.30 10.17 -1.74
C SER A 115 -8.79 10.16 -1.49
N ALA A 116 -8.38 10.37 -0.25
CA ALA A 116 -6.98 10.24 0.17
C ALA A 116 -6.54 8.78 0.31
N ILE A 117 -7.48 7.91 0.70
CA ILE A 117 -7.23 6.49 0.93
C ILE A 117 -8.13 5.62 0.06
N LEU A 118 -7.58 4.51 -0.43
CA LEU A 118 -8.33 3.42 -1.03
C LEU A 118 -7.96 2.10 -0.35
N PHE A 119 -8.94 1.45 0.27
CA PHE A 119 -8.80 0.10 0.78
C PHE A 119 -8.99 -0.91 -0.34
N VAL A 120 -8.06 -1.85 -0.43
CA VAL A 120 -8.07 -2.92 -1.43
C VAL A 120 -7.70 -4.25 -0.77
N PRO A 121 -8.20 -5.38 -1.27
CA PRO A 121 -7.77 -6.69 -0.77
C PRO A 121 -6.28 -6.94 -1.05
N SER A 122 -5.61 -7.63 -0.13
CA SER A 122 -4.28 -8.21 -0.38
C SER A 122 -4.39 -9.45 -1.27
N ILE A 123 -3.45 -9.59 -2.21
CA ILE A 123 -3.36 -10.79 -3.07
C ILE A 123 -2.79 -11.99 -2.31
N PRO A 124 -1.64 -11.89 -1.63
CA PRO A 124 -1.08 -13.00 -0.86
C PRO A 124 -1.93 -13.40 0.34
N ALA A 125 -2.65 -12.46 0.96
CA ALA A 125 -3.54 -12.73 2.09
C ALA A 125 -4.96 -12.22 1.79
N ARG A 126 -5.77 -13.04 1.11
CA ARG A 126 -7.06 -12.62 0.52
C ARG A 126 -8.11 -12.07 1.51
N PHE A 127 -7.96 -12.36 2.80
CA PHE A 127 -8.82 -11.83 3.87
C PHE A 127 -8.30 -10.53 4.48
N GLU A 128 -7.08 -10.15 4.15
CA GLU A 128 -6.39 -8.97 4.67
C GLU A 128 -6.55 -7.77 3.74
N THR A 129 -6.42 -6.58 4.33
CA THR A 129 -6.62 -5.32 3.62
C THR A 129 -5.28 -4.59 3.43
N ASN A 130 -5.03 -4.19 2.19
CA ASN A 130 -4.03 -3.20 1.84
C ASN A 130 -4.64 -1.80 1.81
N ILE A 131 -3.82 -0.81 2.18
CA ILE A 131 -4.19 0.59 2.25
C ILE A 131 -3.34 1.33 1.23
N LEU A 132 -4.00 1.93 0.23
CA LEU A 132 -3.36 2.76 -0.77
C LEU A 132 -3.54 4.23 -0.39
N ILE A 133 -2.46 5.02 -0.41
CA ILE A 133 -2.51 6.46 -0.10
C ILE A 133 -2.19 7.25 -1.37
N ASN A 134 -3.09 8.16 -1.72
CA ASN A 134 -2.91 9.12 -2.79
C ASN A 134 -2.30 10.41 -2.24
N LEU A 135 -0.99 10.59 -2.41
CA LEU A 135 -0.28 11.79 -1.94
C LEU A 135 -0.66 13.06 -2.70
N ALA A 136 -1.33 12.95 -3.85
CA ALA A 136 -1.83 14.11 -4.61
C ALA A 136 -3.17 14.65 -4.07
N HIS A 137 -3.80 13.98 -3.10
CA HIS A 137 -5.03 14.42 -2.46
C HIS A 137 -4.73 15.25 -1.20
N ASP A 138 -5.30 16.43 -1.05
CA ASP A 138 -4.93 17.35 0.06
C ASP A 138 -5.09 16.76 1.47
N ALA A 139 -6.15 15.98 1.71
CA ALA A 139 -6.34 15.30 3.00
C ALA A 139 -5.22 14.30 3.37
N SER A 140 -4.40 13.83 2.42
CA SER A 140 -3.26 12.95 2.74
C SER A 140 -2.17 13.67 3.54
N LYS A 141 -2.13 15.01 3.53
CA LYS A 141 -1.17 15.82 4.29
C LYS A 141 -1.31 15.65 5.81
N ALA A 142 -2.48 15.22 6.27
CA ALA A 142 -2.74 14.94 7.68
C ALA A 142 -2.26 13.53 8.11
N ILE A 143 -1.89 12.66 7.16
CA ILE A 143 -1.36 11.33 7.45
C ILE A 143 0.12 11.47 7.82
N THR A 144 0.50 10.92 8.97
CA THR A 144 1.86 10.97 9.49
C THR A 144 2.46 9.58 9.59
N TYR A 145 3.74 9.48 9.90
CA TYR A 145 4.41 8.20 10.11
C TYR A 145 5.48 8.32 11.19
N GLU A 146 5.70 7.22 11.91
CA GLU A 146 6.74 7.09 12.92
C GLU A 146 8.13 6.93 12.27
N ARG A 147 9.17 7.12 13.07
CA ARG A 147 10.54 6.82 12.65
C ARG A 147 10.65 5.36 12.19
N ALA A 148 11.35 5.15 11.08
CA ALA A 148 11.64 3.82 10.55
C ALA A 148 12.34 2.94 11.59
N LYS A 149 11.94 1.68 11.67
CA LYS A 149 12.50 0.66 12.56
C LYS A 149 13.07 -0.48 11.71
N PRO A 150 14.26 -1.01 12.07
CA PRO A 150 14.85 -2.12 11.33
C PRO A 150 13.99 -3.37 11.50
N ILE A 151 13.91 -4.18 10.44
CA ILE A 151 13.31 -5.51 10.51
C ILE A 151 14.41 -6.50 10.91
N SER A 152 14.23 -7.15 12.05
CA SER A 152 15.03 -8.31 12.42
C SER A 152 14.33 -9.58 11.94
N TRP A 153 14.98 -10.32 11.05
CA TRP A 153 14.50 -11.62 10.62
C TRP A 153 14.98 -12.69 11.61
N ASP A 154 14.13 -13.67 11.87
CA ASP A 154 14.58 -14.90 12.53
C ASP A 154 15.25 -15.79 11.48
N ASP A 155 16.47 -16.26 11.75
CA ASP A 155 17.23 -17.13 10.84
C ASP A 155 16.49 -18.43 10.51
N GLN A 156 15.54 -18.86 11.34
CA GLN A 156 14.72 -20.04 11.09
C GLN A 156 13.78 -19.89 9.88
N LEU A 157 13.43 -18.67 9.47
CA LEU A 157 12.59 -18.43 8.29
C LEU A 157 13.23 -18.91 6.98
N TYR A 158 14.55 -19.06 6.94
CA TYR A 158 15.31 -19.44 5.74
C TYR A 158 15.96 -20.83 5.84
N ARG A 159 15.69 -21.58 6.91
CA ARG A 159 16.19 -22.96 7.05
C ARG A 159 15.31 -23.89 6.22
N SER A 160 15.90 -24.44 5.16
CA SER A 160 15.38 -25.56 4.37
C SER A 160 15.56 -26.88 5.08
#